data_AF-A0A9W6DFR8-F1
#
_entry.id   AF-A0A9W6DFR8-F1
#
_cell.length_a   1.000
_cell.length_b   1.000
_cell.length_c   1.000
_cell.angle_alpha   90.00
_cell.angle_beta   90.00
_cell.angle_gamma   90.00
#
_symmetry.space_group_name_H-M   'P 1'
#
loop_
_entity.id
_entity.type
_entity.pdbx_description
1 polymer ?
#
loop_
_entity_poly.entity_id
_entity_poly.type
_entity_poly.pdbx_seq_one_letter_code
_entity_poly.pdbx_strand_id
1 'polypeptide(L)'
;MNFQNLRGILDKVSKKRIGVIGDCCLDIYWEADMKLSELSLETPQFPLPIVSEKFYLGSAGNIVNNLSTLEVDEIDFITVVGDDWRKTIVFDLLENMKNVNTKHIIVSKERVTPAYCKPIKQGISDVVYEDSRLDFWNLGQISNKVEEDIINRLNEMAKKVDAIIVEDQLKNGVMTDKIREVISELGRNGKTIIVDSREYAHKYKNVMLKPNDKELINMANNLNLDIDGMDIVSVAREISNKINKDIIVTLGEKGSIWVSENETFKKDIFKVEGEIDIVGAGDGFIAGLAAFYDSTSKENILSLCNLMSSIIIKKIGITGSASKEEILKNYVLKLEKPYFEKLNAMENKDIKCALFDFDGTISTLRHGWEDIMFDYVYEQLHQYYMGRDKELTDKIKEFIRDTTGVQTIFQMQWIVEQVKLGGGKPLDQWEYKDGYNKALLEVVRTRADALLQGKMKPIDFRVPGSKEFIEKLVSRGIKCYIASGTDDDDIKKEMKAIEVENLFEDSKGAPYRKAACPKEAVYRKLIEELSYKPNEILVVGDGKVEINLGVNNGSLTLGVACDEYSLQGIDLKKRDRLVKARAHGIVMDFNDYNSILEWING
;
A
#
# COMPACT_ATOMS: atom_id res chain seq x y z
N MET A 1 -15.76 9.16 -0.44
CA MET A 1 -14.81 9.54 -1.51
C MET A 1 -14.72 8.39 -2.50
N ASN A 2 -14.39 8.60 -3.78
CA ASN A 2 -14.13 7.50 -4.70
C ASN A 2 -12.61 7.30 -4.92
N PHE A 3 -12.22 6.21 -5.57
CA PHE A 3 -10.81 5.86 -5.78
C PHE A 3 -10.03 6.88 -6.61
N GLN A 4 -10.64 7.48 -7.63
CA GLN A 4 -9.99 8.52 -8.44
C GLN A 4 -9.74 9.79 -7.63
N ASN A 5 -10.68 10.16 -6.75
CA ASN A 5 -10.47 11.25 -5.81
C ASN A 5 -9.32 10.95 -4.84
N LEU A 6 -9.24 9.71 -4.32
CA LEU A 6 -8.12 9.30 -3.45
C LEU A 6 -6.78 9.37 -4.19
N ARG A 7 -6.70 8.81 -5.40
CA ARG A 7 -5.47 8.88 -6.21
C ARG A 7 -5.07 10.34 -6.47
N GLY A 8 -6.02 11.19 -6.86
CA GLY A 8 -5.79 12.62 -7.04
C GLY A 8 -5.32 13.34 -5.77
N ILE A 9 -5.73 12.89 -4.57
CA ILE A 9 -5.21 13.39 -3.29
C ILE A 9 -3.76 12.95 -3.09
N LEU A 10 -3.45 11.66 -3.28
CA LEU A 10 -2.09 11.13 -3.14
C LEU A 10 -1.12 11.75 -4.16
N ASP A 11 -1.59 12.10 -5.36
CA ASP A 11 -0.79 12.82 -6.36
C ASP A 11 -0.48 14.26 -5.94
N LYS A 12 -1.39 14.92 -5.20
CA LYS A 12 -1.13 16.25 -4.62
C LYS A 12 -0.09 16.19 -3.51
N VAL A 13 -0.04 15.10 -2.75
CA VAL A 13 0.97 14.90 -1.68
C VAL A 13 2.40 14.97 -2.24
N SER A 14 2.62 14.41 -3.44
CA SER A 14 3.92 14.48 -4.13
C SER A 14 4.31 15.85 -4.68
N LYS A 15 3.56 16.89 -4.35
CA LYS A 15 3.90 18.27 -4.67
C LYS A 15 4.03 19.13 -3.41
N LYS A 16 3.87 18.52 -2.23
CA LYS A 16 3.95 19.19 -0.94
C LYS A 16 5.41 19.27 -0.49
N ARG A 17 5.74 20.38 0.15
CA ARG A 17 6.99 20.57 0.89
C ARG A 17 6.65 20.66 2.37
N ILE A 18 7.21 19.79 3.19
CA ILE A 18 6.83 19.67 4.60
C ILE A 18 8.07 19.82 5.47
N GLY A 19 8.00 20.72 6.44
CA GLY A 19 9.02 20.85 7.48
C GLY A 19 8.70 19.95 8.66
N VAL A 20 9.69 19.27 9.21
CA VAL A 20 9.58 18.51 10.46
C VAL A 20 10.60 19.08 11.43
N ILE A 21 10.15 19.43 12.63
CA ILE A 21 11.03 19.86 13.72
C ILE A 21 10.66 19.11 14.99
N GLY A 22 11.66 18.57 15.68
CA GLY A 22 11.38 17.90 16.96
C GLY A 22 12.41 16.86 17.36
N ASP A 23 12.01 16.07 18.34
CA ASP A 23 12.85 15.06 18.95
C ASP A 23 13.03 13.86 18.03
N CYS A 24 14.26 13.60 17.59
CA CYS A 24 14.62 12.38 16.88
C CYS A 24 15.17 11.35 17.87
N CYS A 25 14.53 10.18 17.94
CA CYS A 25 15.01 9.06 18.74
C CYS A 25 15.37 7.88 17.82
N LEU A 26 16.25 7.00 18.29
CA LEU A 26 16.52 5.71 17.64
C LEU A 26 15.87 4.59 18.45
N ASP A 27 14.96 3.83 17.85
CA ASP A 27 14.47 2.58 18.40
C ASP A 27 15.46 1.46 18.00
N ILE A 28 16.07 0.82 19.00
CA ILE A 28 17.09 -0.20 18.80
C ILE A 28 16.54 -1.53 19.33
N TYR A 29 16.27 -2.48 18.46
CA TYR A 29 15.83 -3.82 18.83
C TYR A 29 17.04 -4.75 18.86
N TRP A 30 17.30 -5.33 20.02
CA TRP A 30 18.41 -6.25 20.24
C TRP A 30 17.87 -7.67 20.42
N GLU A 31 17.99 -8.49 19.39
CA GLU A 31 17.53 -9.87 19.42
C GLU A 31 18.57 -10.72 20.18
N ALA A 32 18.15 -11.29 21.31
CA ALA A 32 18.97 -12.08 22.20
C ALA A 32 18.58 -13.56 22.16
N ASP A 33 19.53 -14.43 21.83
CA ASP A 33 19.35 -15.88 21.91
C ASP A 33 19.80 -16.40 23.29
N MET A 34 18.83 -16.68 24.13
CA MET A 34 19.05 -17.15 25.51
C MET A 34 19.57 -18.59 25.57
N LYS A 35 19.60 -19.36 24.46
CA LYS A 35 20.28 -20.67 24.40
C LYS A 35 21.80 -20.54 24.50
N LEU A 36 22.34 -19.37 24.12
CA LEU A 36 23.77 -19.05 24.19
C LEU A 36 24.16 -18.38 25.52
N SER A 37 23.19 -18.17 26.42
CA SER A 37 23.42 -17.47 27.68
C SER A 37 23.98 -18.44 28.72
N GLU A 38 25.23 -18.21 29.11
CA GLU A 38 25.93 -18.99 30.14
C GLU A 38 26.15 -18.12 31.39
N LEU A 39 26.32 -18.75 32.55
CA LEU A 39 26.60 -18.02 33.79
C LEU A 39 27.89 -17.21 33.63
N SER A 40 27.81 -15.89 33.84
CA SER A 40 28.98 -15.02 33.75
C SER A 40 30.07 -15.45 34.74
N LEU A 41 31.32 -15.43 34.29
CA LEU A 41 32.49 -15.70 35.14
C LEU A 41 32.81 -14.51 36.07
N GLU A 42 32.29 -13.31 35.76
CA GLU A 42 32.60 -12.06 36.45
C GLU A 42 31.51 -11.62 37.43
N THR A 43 30.26 -12.02 37.18
CA THR A 43 29.09 -11.60 37.95
C THR A 43 28.13 -12.78 38.13
N PRO A 44 27.27 -12.80 39.17
CA PRO A 44 26.29 -13.86 39.35
C PRO A 44 25.07 -13.70 38.41
N GLN A 45 25.29 -13.23 37.18
CA GLN A 45 24.25 -12.92 36.21
C GLN A 45 24.47 -13.68 34.90
N PHE A 46 23.38 -13.92 34.19
CA PHE A 46 23.40 -14.46 32.83
C PHE A 46 23.36 -13.28 31.83
N PRO A 47 24.31 -13.19 30.88
CA PRO A 47 24.33 -12.12 29.89
C PRO A 47 23.18 -12.30 28.89
N LEU A 48 22.87 -11.23 28.16
CA LEU A 48 21.99 -11.28 26.99
C LEU A 48 22.84 -11.41 25.72
N PRO A 49 22.95 -12.59 25.09
CA PRO A 49 23.76 -12.77 23.90
C PRO A 49 23.03 -12.16 22.71
N ILE A 50 23.33 -10.89 22.39
CA ILE A 50 22.74 -10.20 21.25
C ILE A 50 23.31 -10.79 19.96
N VAL A 51 22.45 -11.38 19.14
CA VAL A 51 22.81 -12.05 17.88
C VAL A 51 22.42 -11.25 16.64
N SER A 52 21.54 -10.26 16.80
CA SER A 52 21.02 -9.43 15.71
C SER A 52 20.52 -8.09 16.27
N GLU A 53 20.70 -7.03 15.47
CA GLU A 53 20.26 -5.67 15.81
C GLU A 53 19.40 -5.10 14.68
N LYS A 54 18.29 -4.46 15.02
CA LYS A 54 17.44 -3.71 14.09
C LYS A 54 17.26 -2.29 14.57
N PHE A 55 17.38 -1.34 13.66
CA PHE A 55 17.34 0.09 13.96
C PHE A 55 16.21 0.77 13.22
N TYR A 56 15.42 1.57 13.93
CA TYR A 56 14.37 2.37 13.34
C TYR A 56 14.41 3.79 13.89
N LEU A 57 14.07 4.77 13.04
CA LEU A 57 13.84 6.12 13.51
C LEU A 57 12.52 6.17 14.26
N GLY A 58 12.52 6.75 15.46
CA GLY A 58 11.34 7.01 16.28
C GLY A 58 11.01 8.50 16.35
N SER A 59 9.81 8.83 16.83
CA SER A 59 9.37 10.22 17.04
C SER A 59 9.48 11.03 15.72
N ALA A 60 10.13 12.19 15.72
CA ALA A 60 10.22 13.06 14.54
C ALA A 60 10.87 12.35 13.33
N GLY A 61 11.80 11.44 13.58
CA GLY A 61 12.43 10.64 12.51
C GLY A 61 11.47 9.63 11.87
N ASN A 62 10.53 9.07 12.63
CA ASN A 62 9.48 8.20 12.07
C ASN A 62 8.45 8.99 11.25
N ILE A 63 8.17 10.23 11.64
CA ILE A 63 7.34 11.15 10.85
C ILE A 63 8.01 11.40 9.49
N VAL A 64 9.31 11.69 9.47
CA VAL A 64 10.09 11.81 8.23
C VAL A 64 10.00 10.53 7.39
N ASN A 65 10.14 9.36 8.00
CA ASN A 65 9.98 8.08 7.31
C ASN A 65 8.59 7.93 6.65
N ASN A 66 7.52 8.29 7.36
CA ASN A 66 6.16 8.26 6.84
C ASN A 66 5.97 9.24 5.67
N LEU A 67 6.47 10.48 5.78
CA LEU A 67 6.41 11.45 4.69
C LEU A 67 7.20 11.02 3.45
N SER A 68 8.40 10.45 3.63
CA SER A 68 9.20 9.88 2.54
C SER A 68 8.48 8.70 1.88
N THR A 69 7.86 7.83 2.68
CA THR A 69 7.06 6.69 2.19
C THR A 69 5.80 7.14 1.43
N LEU A 70 5.22 8.27 1.82
CA LEU A 70 4.15 8.96 1.09
C LEU A 70 4.65 9.75 -0.13
N GLU A 71 5.95 9.73 -0.42
CA GLU A 71 6.58 10.41 -1.55
C GLU A 71 6.30 11.92 -1.61
N VAL A 72 6.34 12.58 -0.45
CA VAL A 72 6.35 14.05 -0.35
C VAL A 72 7.56 14.61 -1.12
N ASP A 73 7.40 15.77 -1.78
CA ASP A 73 8.38 16.31 -2.72
C ASP A 73 9.67 16.79 -2.05
N GLU A 74 9.55 17.50 -0.93
CA GLU A 74 10.69 17.99 -0.15
C GLU A 74 10.37 17.90 1.35
N ILE A 75 11.27 17.30 2.11
CA ILE A 75 11.13 17.14 3.57
C ILE A 75 12.33 17.81 4.24
N ASP A 76 12.11 18.99 4.84
CA ASP A 76 13.14 19.69 5.60
C ASP A 76 13.10 19.22 7.06
N PHE A 77 14.19 18.63 7.56
CA PHE A 77 14.22 18.05 8.91
C PHE A 77 15.16 18.79 9.86
N ILE A 78 14.60 19.36 10.93
CA ILE A 78 15.32 20.04 12.01
C ILE A 78 15.27 19.18 13.27
N THR A 79 16.45 18.72 13.71
CA THR A 79 16.60 18.01 14.99
C THR A 79 18.01 18.22 15.55
N VAL A 80 18.23 17.77 16.79
CA VAL A 80 19.54 17.79 17.45
C VAL A 80 19.95 16.37 17.81
N VAL A 81 21.11 15.95 17.32
CA VAL A 81 21.72 14.66 17.62
C VAL A 81 23.05 14.85 18.34
N GLY A 82 23.48 13.82 19.08
CA GLY A 82 24.79 13.80 19.71
C GLY A 82 25.91 13.60 18.68
N ASP A 83 27.16 13.81 19.09
CA ASP A 83 28.32 13.37 18.31
C ASP A 83 28.74 11.94 18.74
N ASP A 84 27.82 10.99 18.54
CA ASP A 84 27.97 9.59 18.96
C ASP A 84 27.70 8.60 17.81
N TRP A 85 27.88 7.29 18.05
CA TRP A 85 27.68 6.27 17.00
C TRP A 85 26.22 6.19 16.53
N ARG A 86 25.25 6.49 17.41
CA ARG A 86 23.82 6.48 17.10
C ARG A 86 23.46 7.56 16.06
N LYS A 87 24.12 8.72 16.12
CA LYS A 87 24.00 9.74 15.05
C LYS A 87 24.30 9.14 13.68
N THR A 88 25.37 8.34 13.56
CA THR A 88 25.74 7.72 12.28
C THR A 88 24.59 6.88 11.74
N ILE A 89 23.98 6.06 12.59
CA ILE A 89 22.80 5.26 12.22
C ILE A 89 21.62 6.14 11.81
N VAL A 90 21.37 7.25 12.53
CA VAL A 90 20.31 8.19 12.13
C VAL A 90 20.57 8.75 10.73
N PHE A 91 21.79 9.17 10.41
CA PHE A 91 22.14 9.65 9.07
C PHE A 91 22.02 8.54 8.02
N ASP A 92 22.52 7.32 8.28
CA ASP A 92 22.41 6.20 7.36
C ASP A 92 20.94 5.87 7.04
N LEU A 93 20.06 5.86 8.05
CA LEU A 93 18.63 5.62 7.85
C LEU A 93 17.98 6.75 7.02
N LEU A 94 18.34 8.01 7.27
CA LEU A 94 17.81 9.16 6.52
C LEU A 94 18.33 9.22 5.08
N GLU A 95 19.58 8.83 4.81
CA GLU A 95 20.16 8.79 3.46
C GLU A 95 19.48 7.75 2.56
N ASN A 96 18.91 6.69 3.15
CA ASN A 96 18.11 5.69 2.43
C ASN A 96 16.67 6.15 2.16
N MET A 97 16.27 7.33 2.65
CA MET A 97 14.94 7.91 2.42
C MET A 97 14.94 8.85 1.22
N LYS A 98 13.79 8.97 0.55
CA LYS A 98 13.63 9.87 -0.59
C LYS A 98 13.31 11.26 -0.11
N ASN A 99 13.84 12.27 -0.79
CA ASN A 99 13.45 13.67 -0.66
C ASN A 99 13.66 14.30 0.74
N VAL A 100 14.53 13.70 1.57
CA VAL A 100 14.85 14.23 2.90
C VAL A 100 16.07 15.15 2.84
N ASN A 101 15.90 16.39 3.29
CA ASN A 101 16.97 17.36 3.44
C ASN A 101 17.48 17.37 4.89
N THR A 102 18.65 16.76 5.09
CA THR A 102 19.31 16.63 6.40
C THR A 102 20.20 17.82 6.78
N LYS A 103 20.30 18.86 5.93
CA LYS A 103 21.19 20.02 6.17
C LYS A 103 20.85 20.81 7.43
N HIS A 104 19.62 20.67 7.93
CA HIS A 104 19.15 21.36 9.13
C HIS A 104 19.35 20.57 10.43
N ILE A 105 19.91 19.36 10.36
CA ILE A 105 20.26 18.57 11.55
C ILE A 105 21.51 19.16 12.22
N ILE A 106 21.41 19.40 13.52
CA ILE A 106 22.50 19.95 14.32
C ILE A 106 23.18 18.82 15.10
N VAL A 107 24.49 18.70 14.95
CA VAL A 107 25.31 17.78 15.74
C VAL A 107 25.90 18.54 16.92
N SER A 108 25.60 18.10 18.14
CA SER A 108 26.10 18.72 19.37
C SER A 108 26.91 17.73 20.22
N LYS A 109 28.11 18.13 20.61
CA LYS A 109 28.96 17.39 21.56
C LYS A 109 28.46 17.46 23.00
N GLU A 110 27.52 18.36 23.28
CA GLU A 110 26.90 18.54 24.60
C GLU A 110 25.71 17.57 24.81
N ARG A 111 25.41 16.74 23.80
CA ARG A 111 24.19 15.93 23.71
C ARG A 111 24.54 14.49 23.40
N VAL A 112 23.66 13.60 23.82
CA VAL A 112 23.58 12.23 23.28
C VAL A 112 22.39 12.15 22.34
N THR A 113 22.52 11.37 21.26
CA THR A 113 21.40 11.02 20.40
C THR A 113 20.44 10.14 21.21
N PRO A 114 19.18 10.56 21.43
CA PRO A 114 18.23 9.77 22.19
C PRO A 114 17.97 8.40 21.56
N ALA A 115 17.86 7.36 22.37
CA ALA A 115 17.58 6.02 21.87
C ALA A 115 16.87 5.16 22.92
N TYR A 116 16.00 4.27 22.45
CA TYR A 116 15.30 3.26 23.26
C TYR A 116 15.80 1.89 22.84
N CYS A 117 16.64 1.26 23.67
CA CYS A 117 17.14 -0.08 23.38
C CYS A 117 16.19 -1.11 23.99
N LYS A 118 15.62 -1.98 23.16
CA LYS A 118 14.60 -2.97 23.49
C LYS A 118 15.19 -4.37 23.32
N PRO A 119 15.67 -5.01 24.39
CA PRO A 119 16.14 -6.40 24.31
C PRO A 119 14.96 -7.33 24.07
N ILE A 120 15.01 -8.09 22.98
CA ILE A 120 14.00 -9.07 22.58
C ILE A 120 14.59 -10.46 22.82
N LYS A 121 14.05 -11.21 23.79
CA LYS A 121 14.60 -12.50 24.18
C LYS A 121 13.83 -13.66 23.55
N GLN A 122 14.57 -14.64 23.08
CA GLN A 122 14.06 -15.95 22.67
C GLN A 122 14.93 -17.05 23.25
N GLY A 123 14.31 -18.15 23.69
CA GLY A 123 15.01 -19.28 24.31
C GLY A 123 14.71 -20.60 23.61
N ILE A 124 14.62 -21.68 24.38
CA ILE A 124 14.28 -23.01 23.84
C ILE A 124 12.86 -23.06 23.27
N SER A 125 11.92 -22.31 23.86
CA SER A 125 10.57 -22.16 23.33
C SER A 125 10.52 -21.12 22.21
N ASP A 126 9.50 -21.22 21.36
CA ASP A 126 9.22 -20.24 20.30
C ASP A 126 8.65 -18.91 20.85
N VAL A 127 8.55 -18.76 22.18
CA VAL A 127 8.03 -17.54 22.81
C VAL A 127 9.09 -16.45 22.74
N VAL A 128 8.70 -15.33 22.16
CA VAL A 128 9.49 -14.09 22.10
C VAL A 128 8.92 -13.11 23.11
N TYR A 129 9.78 -12.47 23.91
CA TYR A 129 9.36 -11.45 24.87
C TYR A 129 10.33 -10.27 24.92
N GLU A 130 9.78 -9.06 25.03
CA GLU A 130 10.55 -7.82 25.24
C GLU A 130 10.89 -7.67 26.73
N ASP A 131 12.16 -7.37 27.04
CA ASP A 131 12.63 -7.05 28.38
C ASP A 131 12.63 -5.53 28.63
N SER A 132 12.90 -5.13 29.87
CA SER A 132 13.04 -3.73 30.25
C SER A 132 14.05 -2.99 29.36
N ARG A 133 13.61 -1.85 28.86
CA ARG A 133 14.40 -1.01 27.94
C ARG A 133 15.58 -0.31 28.62
N LEU A 134 16.62 -0.04 27.83
CA LEU A 134 17.75 0.81 28.19
C LEU A 134 17.71 2.10 27.38
N ASP A 135 17.53 3.23 28.07
CA ASP A 135 17.27 4.52 27.42
C ASP A 135 18.50 5.43 27.43
N PHE A 136 18.82 5.99 26.28
CA PHE A 136 19.71 7.14 26.15
C PHE A 136 18.86 8.41 26.09
N TRP A 137 19.10 9.32 27.02
CA TRP A 137 18.34 10.56 27.15
C TRP A 137 19.22 11.67 27.72
N ASN A 138 18.82 12.91 27.45
CA ASN A 138 19.55 14.09 27.89
C ASN A 138 18.99 14.63 29.22
N LEU A 139 19.87 15.05 30.12
CA LEU A 139 19.48 15.50 31.47
C LEU A 139 19.13 16.99 31.58
N GLY A 140 19.57 17.80 30.62
CA GLY A 140 19.35 19.25 30.60
C GLY A 140 18.86 19.75 29.25
N GLN A 141 18.39 20.99 29.22
CA GLN A 141 17.98 21.67 27.98
C GLN A 141 19.19 21.88 27.05
N ILE A 142 18.91 22.10 25.76
CA ILE A 142 19.92 22.55 24.80
C ILE A 142 20.50 23.92 25.20
N SER A 143 21.74 24.20 24.80
CA SER A 143 22.37 25.49 25.08
C SER A 143 21.78 26.62 24.22
N ASN A 144 21.84 27.86 24.72
CA ASN A 144 21.30 29.04 24.03
C ASN A 144 21.82 29.18 22.59
N LYS A 145 23.08 28.81 22.35
CA LYS A 145 23.68 28.83 21.00
C LYS A 145 22.97 27.86 20.05
N VAL A 146 22.67 26.65 20.52
CA VAL A 146 21.94 25.64 19.73
C VAL A 146 20.49 26.07 19.54
N GLU A 147 19.85 26.61 20.58
CA GLU A 147 18.50 27.16 20.50
C GLU A 147 18.38 28.27 19.44
N GLU A 148 19.33 29.22 19.39
CA GLU A 148 19.36 30.27 18.37
C GLU A 148 19.58 29.72 16.96
N ASP A 149 20.46 28.72 16.78
CA ASP A 149 20.65 28.05 15.47
C ASP A 149 19.37 27.35 15.01
N ILE A 150 18.65 26.68 15.91
CA ILE A 150 17.35 26.05 15.61
C ILE A 150 16.34 27.12 15.16
N ILE A 151 16.22 28.22 15.89
CA ILE A 151 15.27 29.30 15.55
C ILE A 151 15.58 29.89 14.17
N ASN A 152 16.86 30.10 13.84
CA ASN A 152 17.25 30.59 12.52
C ASN A 152 16.86 29.60 11.41
N ARG A 153 17.17 28.31 11.58
CA ARG A 153 16.81 27.25 10.61
C ARG A 153 15.30 27.09 10.47
N LEU A 154 14.55 27.17 11.57
CA LEU A 154 13.09 27.12 11.58
C LEU A 154 12.49 28.28 10.77
N ASN A 155 12.99 29.49 10.96
CA ASN A 155 12.54 30.67 10.20
C ASN A 155 12.86 30.57 8.70
N GLU A 156 13.99 29.96 8.33
CA GLU A 156 14.31 29.69 6.92
C GLU A 156 13.41 28.61 6.32
N MET A 157 13.24 27.49 7.02
CA MET A 157 12.37 26.38 6.62
C MET A 157 10.92 26.87 6.42
N ALA A 158 10.40 27.65 7.38
CA ALA A 158 9.03 28.15 7.37
C ALA A 158 8.69 28.99 6.11
N LYS A 159 9.68 29.64 5.49
CA LYS A 159 9.48 30.42 4.25
C LYS A 159 9.28 29.54 3.02
N LYS A 160 9.78 28.30 3.06
CA LYS A 160 9.79 27.38 1.90
C LYS A 160 8.67 26.35 1.97
N VAL A 161 8.44 25.77 3.15
CA VAL A 161 7.51 24.63 3.29
C VAL A 161 6.05 25.08 3.34
N ASP A 162 5.16 24.21 2.89
CA ASP A 162 3.71 24.45 2.89
C ASP A 162 3.11 24.24 4.29
N ALA A 163 3.62 23.25 5.04
CA ALA A 163 3.23 22.95 6.42
C ALA A 163 4.44 22.55 7.28
N ILE A 164 4.32 22.70 8.60
CA ILE A 164 5.32 22.28 9.59
C ILE A 164 4.69 21.28 10.57
N ILE A 165 5.38 20.18 10.82
CA ILE A 165 5.08 19.24 11.90
C ILE A 165 6.05 19.50 13.04
N VAL A 166 5.53 19.58 14.26
CA VAL A 166 6.31 19.75 15.49
C VAL A 166 6.11 18.52 16.37
N GLU A 167 7.22 17.88 16.74
CA GLU A 167 7.22 16.67 17.56
C GLU A 167 7.95 16.92 18.89
N ASP A 168 7.19 17.19 19.96
CA ASP A 168 7.66 17.61 21.29
C ASP A 168 7.43 16.49 22.32
N GLN A 169 8.29 15.47 22.28
CA GLN A 169 8.10 14.20 23.01
C GLN A 169 9.02 14.05 24.22
N LEU A 170 10.14 14.76 24.24
CA LEU A 170 11.16 14.65 25.30
C LEU A 170 11.17 15.89 26.19
N LYS A 171 11.14 15.68 27.50
CA LYS A 171 11.25 16.75 28.51
C LYS A 171 12.45 17.68 28.29
N ASN A 172 13.60 17.10 27.95
CA ASN A 172 14.85 17.80 27.67
C ASN A 172 15.25 17.60 26.22
N GLY A 173 14.28 17.75 25.32
CA GLY A 173 14.42 17.55 23.88
C GLY A 173 15.00 18.74 23.11
N VAL A 174 14.58 18.86 21.86
CA VAL A 174 14.85 19.99 20.96
C VAL A 174 13.99 21.19 21.32
N MET A 175 12.78 20.97 21.84
CA MET A 175 11.80 22.01 22.10
C MET A 175 12.01 22.69 23.46
N THR A 176 12.47 23.94 23.41
CA THR A 176 12.50 24.86 24.55
C THR A 176 11.29 25.78 24.54
N ASP A 177 11.00 26.47 25.64
CA ASP A 177 9.88 27.41 25.72
C ASP A 177 9.98 28.53 24.67
N LYS A 178 11.20 29.04 24.40
CA LYS A 178 11.43 30.04 23.35
C LYS A 178 11.10 29.50 21.95
N ILE A 179 11.46 28.25 21.66
CA ILE A 179 11.14 27.63 20.36
C ILE A 179 9.61 27.45 20.22
N ARG A 180 8.91 27.03 21.29
CA ARG A 180 7.44 26.91 21.30
C ARG A 180 6.74 28.25 21.04
N GLU A 181 7.28 29.34 21.61
CA GLU A 181 6.79 30.69 21.37
C GLU A 181 6.95 31.11 19.90
N VAL A 182 8.13 30.90 19.32
CA VAL A 182 8.40 31.18 17.89
C VAL A 182 7.46 30.39 16.99
N ILE A 183 7.24 29.10 17.28
CA ILE A 183 6.28 28.26 16.55
C ILE A 183 4.87 28.85 16.62
N SER A 184 4.44 29.27 17.81
CA SER A 184 3.12 29.87 18.01
C SER A 184 2.97 31.21 17.27
N GLU A 185 4.05 31.97 17.14
CA GLU A 185 4.10 33.20 16.34
C GLU A 185 4.01 32.92 14.84
N LEU A 186 4.73 31.91 14.34
CA LEU A 186 4.62 31.46 12.95
C LEU A 186 3.18 31.02 12.61
N GLY A 187 2.54 30.28 13.53
CA GLY A 187 1.13 29.88 13.40
C GLY A 187 0.18 31.08 13.35
N ARG A 188 0.41 32.08 14.22
CA ARG A 188 -0.35 33.35 14.20
C ARG A 188 -0.18 34.10 12.87
N ASN A 189 1.00 34.04 12.27
CA ASN A 189 1.31 34.65 10.97
C ASN A 189 0.81 33.82 9.77
N GLY A 190 0.01 32.77 10.01
CA GLY A 190 -0.69 32.01 8.98
C GLY A 190 0.05 30.78 8.45
N LYS A 191 1.20 30.40 9.02
CA LYS A 191 1.85 29.13 8.68
C LYS A 191 1.00 27.97 9.20
N THR A 192 0.74 26.99 8.35
CA THR A 192 0.11 25.72 8.77
C THR A 192 1.10 24.93 9.62
N ILE A 193 0.75 24.74 10.90
CA ILE A 193 1.58 23.99 11.85
C ILE A 193 0.69 23.01 12.61
N ILE A 194 1.16 21.76 12.72
CA ILE A 194 0.52 20.69 13.48
C ILE A 194 1.52 20.20 14.52
N VAL A 195 1.11 20.17 15.78
CA VAL A 195 1.97 19.82 16.91
C VAL A 195 1.45 18.55 17.56
N ASP A 196 2.36 17.60 17.77
CA ASP A 196 2.23 16.54 18.75
C ASP A 196 3.14 16.86 19.95
N SER A 197 2.58 16.89 21.14
CA SER A 197 3.33 17.22 22.35
C SER A 197 2.77 16.45 23.54
N ARG A 198 3.66 15.68 24.19
CA ARG A 198 3.26 14.80 25.29
C ARG A 198 2.93 15.55 26.57
N GLU A 199 3.75 16.53 26.93
CA GLU A 199 3.65 17.26 28.20
C GLU A 199 3.29 18.74 28.01
N TYR A 200 3.71 19.36 26.91
CA TYR A 200 3.73 20.81 26.76
C TYR A 200 2.73 21.35 25.73
N ALA A 201 1.76 20.54 25.29
CA ALA A 201 0.72 20.95 24.34
C ALA A 201 0.02 22.26 24.75
N HIS A 202 -0.24 22.45 26.04
CA HIS A 202 -0.86 23.65 26.62
C HIS A 202 -0.04 24.96 26.44
N LYS A 203 1.25 24.86 26.09
CA LYS A 203 2.13 26.02 25.86
C LYS A 203 2.03 26.58 24.43
N TYR A 204 1.46 25.82 23.50
CA TYR A 204 1.31 26.23 22.11
C TYR A 204 0.01 27.03 21.88
N LYS A 205 0.07 28.01 20.97
CA LYS A 205 -1.10 28.82 20.56
C LYS A 205 -1.11 29.05 19.05
N ASN A 206 -2.29 29.25 18.46
CA ASN A 206 -2.50 29.53 17.04
C ASN A 206 -2.01 28.42 16.08
N VAL A 207 -1.78 27.21 16.59
CA VAL A 207 -1.31 26.02 15.84
C VAL A 207 -2.22 24.84 16.12
N MET A 208 -2.37 23.93 15.16
CA MET A 208 -3.21 22.75 15.36
C MET A 208 -2.52 21.79 16.34
N LEU A 209 -3.27 21.19 17.25
CA LEU A 209 -2.73 20.20 18.19
C LEU A 209 -3.34 18.83 17.93
N LYS A 210 -2.52 17.78 18.04
CA LYS A 210 -2.96 16.39 17.90
C LYS A 210 -2.76 15.56 19.19
N PRO A 211 -3.48 15.83 20.30
CA PRO A 211 -3.37 15.01 21.50
C PRO A 211 -4.10 13.67 21.36
N ASN A 212 -3.70 12.66 22.13
CA ASN A 212 -4.61 11.57 22.49
C ASN A 212 -5.60 11.99 23.59
N ASP A 213 -6.55 11.12 23.95
CA ASP A 213 -7.56 11.40 24.96
C ASP A 213 -6.96 11.76 26.33
N LYS A 214 -5.93 11.03 26.79
CA LYS A 214 -5.26 11.30 28.06
C LYS A 214 -4.48 12.62 28.04
N GLU A 215 -3.77 12.88 26.96
CA GLU A 215 -3.03 14.13 26.74
C GLU A 215 -3.97 15.33 26.68
N LEU A 216 -5.14 15.19 26.06
CA LEU A 216 -6.15 16.24 26.00
C LEU A 216 -6.65 16.60 27.41
N ILE A 217 -6.96 15.60 28.24
CA ILE A 217 -7.39 15.82 29.62
C ILE A 217 -6.28 16.48 30.45
N ASN A 218 -5.04 16.00 30.31
CA ASN A 218 -3.89 16.62 30.98
C ASN A 218 -3.69 18.08 30.53
N MET A 219 -3.86 18.35 29.24
CA MET A 219 -3.79 19.70 28.69
C MET A 219 -4.87 20.61 29.29
N ALA A 220 -6.12 20.13 29.41
CA ALA A 220 -7.20 20.89 30.02
C ALA A 220 -6.91 21.25 31.48
N ASN A 221 -6.37 20.30 32.25
CA ASN A 221 -5.95 20.51 33.64
C ASN A 221 -4.84 21.56 33.73
N ASN A 222 -3.81 21.49 32.88
CA ASN A 222 -2.74 22.49 32.84
C ASN A 222 -3.24 23.89 32.47
N LEU A 223 -4.35 23.98 31.72
CA LEU A 223 -5.02 25.24 31.38
C LEU A 223 -6.02 25.70 32.46
N ASN A 224 -6.15 24.98 33.57
CA ASN A 224 -7.13 25.22 34.64
C ASN A 224 -8.56 25.35 34.09
N LEU A 225 -8.95 24.45 33.19
CA LEU A 225 -10.33 24.35 32.70
C LEU A 225 -11.17 23.51 33.65
N ASP A 226 -12.41 23.94 33.90
CA ASP A 226 -13.40 23.11 34.58
C ASP A 226 -14.01 22.14 33.55
N ILE A 227 -13.64 20.87 33.65
CA ILE A 227 -14.00 19.81 32.70
C ILE A 227 -14.89 18.75 33.33
N ASP A 228 -15.36 18.94 34.56
CA ASP A 228 -16.17 17.94 35.24
C ASP A 228 -17.51 17.72 34.50
N GLY A 229 -17.87 16.45 34.31
CA GLY A 229 -19.04 16.04 33.52
C GLY A 229 -18.99 16.33 32.01
N MET A 230 -17.90 16.89 31.48
CA MET A 230 -17.77 17.16 30.03
C MET A 230 -17.40 15.91 29.24
N ASP A 231 -17.94 15.80 28.01
CA ASP A 231 -17.45 14.84 27.04
C ASP A 231 -16.16 15.32 26.35
N ILE A 232 -15.47 14.40 25.66
CA ILE A 232 -14.18 14.68 25.01
C ILE A 232 -14.26 15.80 23.97
N VAL A 233 -15.41 15.94 23.29
CA VAL A 233 -15.64 16.96 22.26
C VAL A 233 -15.75 18.34 22.92
N SER A 234 -16.46 18.42 24.03
CA SER A 234 -16.63 19.65 24.80
C SER A 234 -15.30 20.12 25.37
N VAL A 235 -14.51 19.20 25.95
CA VAL A 235 -13.15 19.52 26.43
C VAL A 235 -12.27 20.01 25.28
N ALA A 236 -12.25 19.31 24.15
CA ALA A 236 -11.48 19.74 22.98
C ALA A 236 -11.92 21.11 22.45
N ARG A 237 -13.22 21.45 22.52
CA ARG A 237 -13.74 22.75 22.10
C ARG A 237 -13.31 23.89 23.03
N GLU A 238 -13.37 23.68 24.34
CA GLU A 238 -12.86 24.65 25.33
C GLU A 238 -11.36 24.94 25.11
N ILE A 239 -10.59 23.88 24.86
CA ILE A 239 -9.16 24.01 24.54
C ILE A 239 -8.97 24.74 23.21
N SER A 240 -9.69 24.36 22.15
CA SER A 240 -9.67 24.99 20.83
C SER A 240 -9.89 26.51 20.93
N ASN A 241 -10.87 26.93 21.74
CA ASN A 241 -11.17 28.34 22.00
C ASN A 241 -10.00 29.05 22.72
N LYS A 242 -9.39 28.42 23.72
CA LYS A 242 -8.24 28.99 24.44
C LYS A 242 -6.99 29.13 23.57
N ILE A 243 -6.71 28.17 22.69
CA ILE A 243 -5.52 28.20 21.84
C ILE A 243 -5.74 28.92 20.50
N ASN A 244 -6.99 29.24 20.15
CA ASN A 244 -7.39 29.85 18.89
C ASN A 244 -6.99 29.02 17.65
N LYS A 245 -7.20 27.70 17.71
CA LYS A 245 -6.95 26.77 16.59
C LYS A 245 -7.58 25.40 16.82
N ASP A 246 -7.71 24.64 15.73
CA ASP A 246 -8.29 23.30 15.71
C ASP A 246 -7.53 22.28 16.58
N ILE A 247 -8.29 21.36 17.18
CA ILE A 247 -7.80 20.23 17.98
C ILE A 247 -8.18 18.91 17.30
N ILE A 248 -7.22 18.04 17.09
CA ILE A 248 -7.40 16.72 16.49
C ILE A 248 -7.12 15.63 17.53
N VAL A 249 -8.16 15.03 18.09
CA VAL A 249 -8.04 14.04 19.16
C VAL A 249 -8.00 12.63 18.59
N THR A 250 -6.95 11.86 18.89
CA THR A 250 -6.91 10.42 18.59
C THR A 250 -7.45 9.61 19.77
N LEU A 251 -8.34 8.65 19.52
CA LEU A 251 -9.09 7.89 20.54
C LEU A 251 -8.82 6.38 20.48
N GLY A 252 -7.65 5.97 19.96
CA GLY A 252 -7.31 4.56 19.77
C GLY A 252 -8.34 3.83 18.90
N GLU A 253 -8.89 2.73 19.41
CA GLU A 253 -9.91 1.93 18.72
C GLU A 253 -11.21 2.68 18.38
N LYS A 254 -11.47 3.82 19.04
CA LYS A 254 -12.66 4.66 18.77
C LYS A 254 -12.44 5.65 17.62
N GLY A 255 -11.27 5.60 16.98
CA GLY A 255 -10.92 6.45 15.84
C GLY A 255 -10.41 7.82 16.24
N SER A 256 -10.92 8.88 15.60
CA SER A 256 -10.41 10.25 15.77
C SER A 256 -11.50 11.31 15.63
N ILE A 257 -11.25 12.47 16.22
CA ILE A 257 -12.14 13.63 16.22
C ILE A 257 -11.35 14.87 15.79
N TRP A 258 -11.89 15.68 14.90
CA TRP A 258 -11.40 17.01 14.58
C TRP A 258 -12.41 18.04 15.08
N VAL A 259 -11.99 18.85 16.05
CA VAL A 259 -12.77 19.97 16.59
C VAL A 259 -12.20 21.27 16.04
N SER A 260 -13.05 22.03 15.35
CA SER A 260 -12.81 23.41 14.94
C SER A 260 -13.75 24.34 15.72
N GLU A 261 -13.59 25.66 15.59
CA GLU A 261 -14.44 26.64 16.27
C GLU A 261 -15.95 26.35 16.11
N ASN A 262 -16.39 26.04 14.88
CA ASN A 262 -17.81 25.86 14.55
C ASN A 262 -18.18 24.45 14.08
N GLU A 263 -17.22 23.56 13.91
CA GLU A 263 -17.43 22.25 13.28
C GLU A 263 -16.79 21.13 14.08
N THR A 264 -17.37 19.95 14.01
CA THR A 264 -16.80 18.75 14.62
C THR A 264 -17.01 17.57 13.68
N PHE A 265 -15.90 16.89 13.38
CA PHE A 265 -15.90 15.70 12.54
C PHE A 265 -15.41 14.53 13.39
N LYS A 266 -16.13 13.41 13.35
CA LYS A 266 -15.71 12.17 14.00
C LYS A 266 -15.61 11.08 12.95
N LYS A 267 -14.53 10.30 13.01
CA LYS A 267 -14.35 9.11 12.18
C LYS A 267 -13.90 7.94 13.04
N ASP A 268 -14.63 6.84 12.91
CA ASP A 268 -14.23 5.58 13.51
C ASP A 268 -12.96 5.05 12.85
N ILE A 269 -12.21 4.22 13.59
CA ILE A 269 -11.07 3.53 13.02
C ILE A 269 -11.54 2.44 12.06
N PHE A 270 -10.68 2.10 11.11
CA PHE A 270 -10.89 0.90 10.34
C PHE A 270 -10.54 -0.32 11.19
N LYS A 271 -11.50 -1.23 11.37
CA LYS A 271 -11.26 -2.49 12.08
C LYS A 271 -10.15 -3.29 11.40
N VAL A 272 -9.32 -3.90 12.23
CA VAL A 272 -8.19 -4.72 11.84
C VAL A 272 -8.31 -6.05 12.59
N GLU A 273 -8.19 -7.15 11.86
CA GLU A 273 -8.10 -8.50 12.41
C GLU A 273 -6.63 -8.94 12.54
N GLY A 274 -6.36 -9.81 13.51
CA GLY A 274 -5.04 -10.37 13.77
C GLY A 274 -4.24 -9.62 14.85
N GLU A 275 -2.96 -9.97 14.95
CA GLU A 275 -2.00 -9.30 15.84
C GLU A 275 -1.76 -7.86 15.38
N ILE A 276 -1.57 -6.95 16.33
CA ILE A 276 -1.30 -5.54 16.09
C ILE A 276 -0.15 -5.03 16.97
N ASP A 277 0.58 -4.05 16.46
CA ASP A 277 1.61 -3.30 17.17
C ASP A 277 1.31 -1.80 17.02
N ILE A 278 0.99 -1.11 18.11
CA ILE A 278 0.55 0.29 18.07
C ILE A 278 1.70 1.29 17.86
N VAL A 279 2.95 0.82 17.86
CA VAL A 279 4.14 1.67 17.72
C VAL A 279 4.10 2.43 16.39
N GLY A 280 4.33 3.74 16.45
CA GLY A 280 4.36 4.62 15.28
C GLY A 280 3.00 4.99 14.67
N ALA A 281 1.88 4.51 15.23
CA ALA A 281 0.55 4.84 14.72
C ALA A 281 0.21 6.34 14.81
N GLY A 282 0.66 7.00 15.88
CA GLY A 282 0.52 8.45 16.09
C GLY A 282 1.38 9.28 15.13
N ASP A 283 2.64 8.88 14.96
CA ASP A 283 3.59 9.50 14.02
C ASP A 283 3.07 9.44 12.58
N GLY A 284 2.55 8.27 12.17
CA GLY A 284 1.92 8.11 10.86
C GLY A 284 0.65 8.94 10.71
N PHE A 285 -0.13 9.10 11.78
CA PHE A 285 -1.33 9.93 11.78
C PHE A 285 -0.99 11.40 11.54
N ILE A 286 -0.01 11.97 12.27
CA ILE A 286 0.37 13.38 12.11
C ILE A 286 1.09 13.64 10.79
N ALA A 287 1.90 12.68 10.30
CA ALA A 287 2.46 12.73 8.95
C ALA A 287 1.36 12.81 7.89
N GLY A 288 0.33 11.96 8.01
CA GLY A 288 -0.85 11.98 7.15
C GLY A 288 -1.63 13.30 7.22
N LEU A 289 -1.86 13.83 8.43
CA LEU A 289 -2.56 15.11 8.62
C LEU A 289 -1.88 16.24 7.84
N ALA A 290 -0.55 16.35 7.96
CA ALA A 290 0.20 17.38 7.26
C ALA A 290 0.23 17.15 5.74
N ALA A 291 0.45 15.90 5.31
CA ALA A 291 0.49 15.53 3.90
C ALA A 291 -0.83 15.82 3.18
N PHE A 292 -1.97 15.48 3.80
CA PHE A 292 -3.29 15.65 3.21
C PHE A 292 -3.90 17.03 3.47
N TYR A 293 -3.24 17.90 4.24
CA TYR A 293 -3.76 19.23 4.53
C TYR A 293 -4.02 20.02 3.23
N ASP A 294 -5.20 20.65 3.15
CA ASP A 294 -5.74 21.35 1.97
C ASP A 294 -5.91 20.51 0.69
N SER A 295 -5.74 19.18 0.75
CA SER A 295 -5.93 18.30 -0.41
C SER A 295 -7.38 17.87 -0.61
N THR A 296 -8.17 17.82 0.48
CA THR A 296 -9.55 17.31 0.59
C THR A 296 -10.24 17.85 1.85
N SER A 297 -11.49 17.46 2.12
CA SER A 297 -12.23 17.87 3.32
C SER A 297 -11.62 17.31 4.61
N LYS A 298 -11.76 18.04 5.73
CA LYS A 298 -11.30 17.61 7.07
C LYS A 298 -11.76 16.19 7.42
N GLU A 299 -13.01 15.87 7.10
CA GLU A 299 -13.60 14.55 7.29
C GLU A 299 -12.86 13.45 6.50
N ASN A 300 -12.51 13.71 5.24
CA ASN A 300 -11.73 12.78 4.43
C ASN A 300 -10.29 12.68 4.95
N ILE A 301 -9.68 13.78 5.41
CA ILE A 301 -8.35 13.76 6.01
C ILE A 301 -8.33 12.85 7.23
N LEU A 302 -9.29 12.98 8.17
CA LEU A 302 -9.38 12.09 9.34
C LEU A 302 -9.52 10.62 8.91
N SER A 303 -10.37 10.35 7.93
CA SER A 303 -10.55 8.99 7.41
C SER A 303 -9.23 8.45 6.83
N LEU A 304 -8.48 9.23 6.05
CA LEU A 304 -7.19 8.80 5.52
C LEU A 304 -6.13 8.59 6.60
N CYS A 305 -6.08 9.44 7.62
CA CYS A 305 -5.16 9.27 8.73
C CYS A 305 -5.49 8.02 9.55
N ASN A 306 -6.77 7.76 9.84
CA ASN A 306 -7.21 6.49 10.45
C ASN A 306 -6.85 5.27 9.59
N LEU A 307 -6.96 5.39 8.26
CA LEU A 307 -6.56 4.32 7.33
C LEU A 307 -5.07 4.06 7.41
N MET A 308 -4.25 5.10 7.37
CA MET A 308 -2.79 5.00 7.52
C MET A 308 -2.41 4.33 8.84
N SER A 309 -2.96 4.78 9.97
CA SER A 309 -2.70 4.15 11.27
C SER A 309 -3.12 2.68 11.27
N SER A 310 -4.26 2.32 10.64
CA SER A 310 -4.70 0.91 10.54
C SER A 310 -3.77 0.02 9.70
N ILE A 311 -2.99 0.60 8.79
CA ILE A 311 -1.95 -0.12 8.02
C ILE A 311 -0.68 -0.25 8.86
N ILE A 312 -0.27 0.83 9.51
CA ILE A 312 0.95 0.88 10.33
C ILE A 312 0.86 -0.11 11.49
N ILE A 313 -0.30 -0.22 12.15
CA ILE A 313 -0.42 -1.14 13.29
C ILE A 313 -0.33 -2.62 12.93
N LYS A 314 -0.37 -2.97 11.63
CA LYS A 314 -0.12 -4.34 11.18
C LYS A 314 1.36 -4.66 10.99
N LYS A 315 2.25 -3.67 11.16
CA LYS A 315 3.69 -3.81 10.96
C LYS A 315 4.35 -4.22 12.29
N ILE A 316 4.23 -5.50 12.64
CA ILE A 316 4.65 -6.04 13.94
C ILE A 316 6.17 -5.98 14.13
N GLY A 317 6.61 -5.49 15.29
CA GLY A 317 8.01 -5.51 15.70
C GLY A 317 8.91 -4.56 14.93
N ILE A 318 8.32 -3.59 14.21
CA ILE A 318 9.03 -2.56 13.44
C ILE A 318 8.34 -1.21 13.60
N THR A 319 9.09 -0.12 13.48
CA THR A 319 8.48 1.21 13.38
C THR A 319 8.01 1.43 11.93
N GLY A 320 6.74 1.12 11.68
CA GLY A 320 6.17 1.07 10.35
C GLY A 320 5.80 2.43 9.73
N SER A 321 5.68 2.45 8.41
CA SER A 321 5.11 3.56 7.61
C SER A 321 3.99 3.07 6.69
N ALA A 322 3.18 3.95 6.10
CA ALA A 322 2.16 3.56 5.12
C ALA A 322 2.44 4.16 3.74
N SER A 323 2.64 3.31 2.73
CA SER A 323 2.83 3.75 1.33
C SER A 323 1.52 4.10 0.65
N LYS A 324 1.61 4.92 -0.41
CA LYS A 324 0.47 5.24 -1.27
C LYS A 324 -0.21 3.98 -1.82
N GLU A 325 0.58 2.98 -2.19
CA GLU A 325 0.07 1.72 -2.73
C GLU A 325 -0.74 0.96 -1.67
N GLU A 326 -0.19 0.84 -0.45
CA GLU A 326 -0.90 0.22 0.67
C GLU A 326 -2.19 0.98 1.01
N ILE A 327 -2.16 2.32 1.00
CA ILE A 327 -3.35 3.16 1.24
C ILE A 327 -4.42 2.90 0.18
N LEU A 328 -4.07 2.89 -1.11
CA LEU A 328 -5.01 2.62 -2.20
C LEU A 328 -5.62 1.22 -2.10
N LYS A 329 -4.80 0.19 -1.87
CA LYS A 329 -5.25 -1.20 -1.72
C LYS A 329 -6.18 -1.37 -0.52
N ASN A 330 -5.76 -0.88 0.64
CA ASN A 330 -6.56 -0.98 1.86
C ASN A 330 -7.82 -0.11 1.80
N TYR A 331 -7.79 1.02 1.08
CA TYR A 331 -9.00 1.81 0.86
C TYR A 331 -10.06 1.00 0.13
N VAL A 332 -9.68 0.33 -0.97
CA VAL A 332 -10.61 -0.52 -1.75
C VAL A 332 -11.12 -1.70 -0.94
N LEU A 333 -10.25 -2.39 -0.21
CA LEU A 333 -10.63 -3.51 0.67
C LEU A 333 -11.66 -3.12 1.74
N LYS A 334 -11.63 -1.86 2.18
CA LYS A 334 -12.47 -1.35 3.26
C LYS A 334 -13.67 -0.54 2.75
N LEU A 335 -13.91 -0.52 1.43
CA LEU A 335 -15.14 0.01 0.89
C LEU A 335 -16.30 -0.90 1.32
N GLU A 336 -17.35 -0.29 1.89
CA GLU A 336 -18.59 -1.01 2.18
C GLU A 336 -19.36 -1.44 0.93
N LYS A 337 -19.01 -0.87 -0.24
CA LYS A 337 -19.61 -1.16 -1.54
C LYS A 337 -18.59 -1.80 -2.47
N PRO A 338 -18.98 -2.77 -3.32
CA PRO A 338 -18.05 -3.37 -4.26
C PRO A 338 -17.51 -2.33 -5.24
N TYR A 339 -16.27 -2.55 -5.69
CA TYR A 339 -15.54 -1.58 -6.48
C TYR A 339 -15.87 -1.69 -7.95
N PHE A 340 -16.56 -0.68 -8.47
CA PHE A 340 -16.80 -0.48 -9.89
C PHE A 340 -16.48 0.96 -10.31
N GLU A 341 -15.64 1.09 -11.33
CA GLU A 341 -15.16 2.36 -11.85
C GLU A 341 -15.56 2.53 -13.31
N LYS A 342 -16.24 3.63 -13.62
CA LYS A 342 -16.54 4.06 -14.99
C LYS A 342 -15.42 4.99 -15.47
N LEU A 343 -14.77 4.66 -16.58
CA LEU A 343 -13.61 5.37 -17.11
C LEU A 343 -13.93 6.15 -18.38
N ASN A 344 -14.22 5.43 -19.47
CA ASN A 344 -14.48 6.00 -20.79
C ASN A 344 -15.95 5.76 -21.16
N ALA A 345 -16.61 6.77 -21.72
CA ALA A 345 -17.97 6.64 -22.23
C ALA A 345 -17.97 5.94 -23.59
N MET A 346 -19.02 5.17 -23.83
CA MET A 346 -19.33 4.59 -25.13
C MET A 346 -20.80 4.90 -25.44
N GLU A 347 -21.03 5.51 -26.61
CA GLU A 347 -22.36 5.87 -27.09
C GLU A 347 -23.00 4.70 -27.86
N ASN A 348 -24.33 4.68 -27.91
CA ASN A 348 -25.13 3.75 -28.73
C ASN A 348 -24.86 2.25 -28.45
N LYS A 349 -24.63 1.87 -27.19
CA LYS A 349 -24.51 0.46 -26.77
C LYS A 349 -25.88 -0.23 -26.76
N ASP A 350 -25.93 -1.45 -27.28
CA ASP A 350 -27.11 -2.34 -27.27
C ASP A 350 -26.64 -3.79 -27.06
N ILE A 351 -26.15 -4.07 -25.85
CA ILE A 351 -25.36 -5.29 -25.59
C ILE A 351 -26.24 -6.54 -25.68
N LYS A 352 -25.89 -7.43 -26.62
CA LYS A 352 -26.55 -8.72 -26.89
C LYS A 352 -25.61 -9.91 -26.74
N CYS A 353 -24.30 -9.65 -26.69
CA CYS A 353 -23.25 -10.65 -26.60
C CYS A 353 -22.17 -10.20 -25.62
N ALA A 354 -21.60 -11.14 -24.88
CA ALA A 354 -20.45 -10.92 -24.02
C ALA A 354 -19.33 -11.92 -24.33
N LEU A 355 -18.14 -11.41 -24.61
CA LEU A 355 -16.91 -12.17 -24.80
C LEU A 355 -16.03 -12.04 -23.55
N PHE A 356 -15.77 -13.16 -22.89
CA PHE A 356 -14.95 -13.24 -21.71
C PHE A 356 -13.58 -13.82 -22.03
N ASP A 357 -12.54 -13.17 -21.55
CA ASP A 357 -11.32 -13.89 -21.18
C ASP A 357 -11.61 -14.82 -19.97
N PHE A 358 -10.79 -15.86 -19.79
CA PHE A 358 -11.03 -16.86 -18.75
C PHE A 358 -10.09 -16.71 -17.56
N ASP A 359 -8.78 -16.64 -17.81
CA ASP A 359 -7.73 -16.70 -16.80
C ASP A 359 -7.52 -15.31 -16.17
N GLY A 360 -7.61 -15.20 -14.84
CA GLY A 360 -7.59 -13.92 -14.13
C GLY A 360 -8.88 -13.08 -14.26
N THR A 361 -9.80 -13.50 -15.14
CA THR A 361 -11.10 -12.84 -15.40
C THR A 361 -12.26 -13.58 -14.73
N ILE A 362 -12.31 -14.90 -14.87
CA ILE A 362 -13.32 -15.77 -14.25
C ILE A 362 -12.64 -16.75 -13.29
N SER A 363 -11.54 -17.37 -13.75
CA SER A 363 -10.78 -18.40 -13.03
C SER A 363 -9.46 -17.86 -12.50
N THR A 364 -9.11 -18.22 -11.28
CA THR A 364 -7.76 -18.00 -10.72
C THR A 364 -7.00 -19.32 -10.55
N LEU A 365 -7.41 -20.41 -11.21
CA LEU A 365 -6.72 -21.69 -11.16
C LEU A 365 -5.24 -21.61 -11.55
N ARG A 366 -4.93 -20.68 -12.44
CA ARG A 366 -3.60 -20.43 -12.98
C ARG A 366 -2.83 -19.35 -12.22
N HIS A 367 -3.34 -18.82 -11.09
CA HIS A 367 -2.57 -17.86 -10.29
C HIS A 367 -1.22 -18.46 -9.86
N GLY A 368 -0.17 -17.64 -9.84
CA GLY A 368 1.22 -18.08 -9.62
C GLY A 368 1.92 -18.62 -10.88
N TRP A 369 1.29 -18.53 -12.07
CA TRP A 369 1.96 -18.89 -13.33
C TRP A 369 3.21 -18.05 -13.60
N GLU A 370 3.27 -16.82 -13.07
CA GLU A 370 4.42 -15.92 -13.22
C GLU A 370 5.67 -16.50 -12.57
N ASP A 371 5.52 -17.09 -11.38
CA ASP A 371 6.62 -17.76 -10.68
C ASP A 371 7.08 -19.00 -11.45
N ILE A 372 6.14 -19.80 -11.96
CA ILE A 372 6.45 -20.98 -12.79
C ILE A 372 7.17 -20.56 -14.08
N MET A 373 6.73 -19.47 -14.72
CA MET A 373 7.39 -18.91 -15.90
C MET A 373 8.79 -18.41 -15.54
N PHE A 374 8.94 -17.74 -14.40
CA PHE A 374 10.23 -17.25 -13.93
C PHE A 374 11.20 -18.41 -13.78
N ASP A 375 10.82 -19.44 -13.01
CA ASP A 375 11.65 -20.61 -12.76
C ASP A 375 12.00 -21.34 -14.06
N TYR A 376 11.02 -21.56 -14.94
CA TYR A 376 11.24 -22.21 -16.22
C TYR A 376 12.23 -21.44 -17.09
N VAL A 377 12.02 -20.13 -17.26
CA VAL A 377 12.89 -19.28 -18.07
C VAL A 377 14.28 -19.18 -17.46
N TYR A 378 14.38 -19.07 -16.13
CA TYR A 378 15.64 -19.04 -15.41
C TYR A 378 16.42 -20.33 -15.65
N GLU A 379 15.77 -21.50 -15.54
CA GLU A 379 16.37 -22.79 -15.84
C GLU A 379 16.94 -22.86 -17.27
N GLN A 380 16.22 -22.31 -18.26
CA GLN A 380 16.69 -22.32 -19.65
C GLN A 380 17.87 -21.36 -19.90
N LEU A 381 17.93 -20.23 -19.18
CA LEU A 381 18.83 -19.12 -19.50
C LEU A 381 20.03 -18.95 -18.55
N HIS A 382 19.98 -19.43 -17.31
CA HIS A 382 21.00 -19.11 -16.30
C HIS A 382 22.43 -19.46 -16.74
N GLN A 383 22.60 -20.55 -17.49
CA GLN A 383 23.90 -21.00 -17.98
C GLN A 383 24.60 -19.96 -18.88
N TYR A 384 23.85 -19.12 -19.57
CA TYR A 384 24.38 -18.07 -20.46
C TYR A 384 24.67 -16.74 -19.72
N TYR A 385 24.29 -16.65 -18.45
CA TYR A 385 24.37 -15.45 -17.62
C TYR A 385 25.20 -15.68 -16.34
N MET A 386 26.08 -16.70 -16.29
CA MET A 386 26.93 -16.97 -15.13
C MET A 386 27.69 -15.73 -14.65
N GLY A 387 27.55 -15.42 -13.35
CA GLY A 387 28.12 -14.22 -12.73
C GLY A 387 27.30 -12.93 -12.95
N ARG A 388 26.14 -13.01 -13.61
CA ARG A 388 25.22 -11.91 -13.91
C ARG A 388 23.77 -12.25 -13.54
N ASP A 389 23.57 -13.03 -12.49
CA ASP A 389 22.24 -13.54 -12.09
C ASP A 389 21.23 -12.41 -11.80
N LYS A 390 21.70 -11.27 -11.26
CA LYS A 390 20.83 -10.09 -11.06
C LYS A 390 20.33 -9.51 -12.38
N GLU A 391 21.19 -9.40 -13.39
CA GLU A 391 20.81 -8.92 -14.72
C GLU A 391 19.77 -9.84 -15.37
N LEU A 392 19.97 -11.16 -15.28
CA LEU A 392 19.01 -12.14 -15.78
C LEU A 392 17.68 -12.04 -15.04
N THR A 393 17.71 -12.01 -13.71
CA THR A 393 16.51 -11.91 -12.87
C THR A 393 15.67 -10.69 -13.24
N ASP A 394 16.30 -9.53 -13.39
CA ASP A 394 15.61 -8.29 -13.75
C ASP A 394 15.00 -8.37 -15.16
N LYS A 395 15.73 -8.95 -16.12
CA LYS A 395 15.23 -9.19 -17.49
C LYS A 395 14.04 -10.13 -17.55
N ILE A 396 14.06 -11.23 -16.80
CA ILE A 396 12.94 -12.20 -16.78
C ILE A 396 11.70 -11.54 -16.19
N LYS A 397 11.84 -10.79 -15.09
CA LYS A 397 10.72 -10.06 -14.47
C LYS A 397 10.11 -9.04 -15.42
N GLU A 398 10.94 -8.31 -16.16
CA GLU A 398 10.48 -7.37 -17.20
C GLU A 398 9.77 -8.09 -18.35
N PHE A 399 10.32 -9.20 -18.83
CA PHE A 399 9.71 -10.03 -19.87
C PHE A 399 8.33 -10.56 -19.48
N ILE A 400 8.18 -11.14 -18.28
CA ILE A 400 6.90 -11.67 -17.79
C ILE A 400 5.85 -10.55 -17.74
N ARG A 401 6.23 -9.39 -17.18
CA ARG A 401 5.37 -8.20 -17.08
C ARG A 401 4.88 -7.71 -18.45
N ASP A 402 5.77 -7.67 -19.44
CA ASP A 402 5.46 -7.08 -20.74
C ASP A 402 4.66 -8.05 -21.63
N THR A 403 4.79 -9.35 -21.38
CA THR A 403 4.13 -10.42 -22.13
C THR A 403 2.89 -11.01 -21.45
N THR A 404 2.44 -10.49 -20.30
CA THR A 404 1.16 -10.92 -19.70
C THR A 404 0.00 -10.79 -20.69
N GLY A 405 -0.79 -11.85 -20.82
CA GLY A 405 -1.93 -11.94 -21.75
C GLY A 405 -1.55 -12.22 -23.21
N VAL A 406 -0.26 -12.31 -23.54
CA VAL A 406 0.24 -12.76 -24.85
C VAL A 406 0.23 -14.29 -24.89
N GLN A 407 -0.06 -14.87 -26.06
CA GLN A 407 -0.04 -16.32 -26.23
C GLN A 407 1.37 -16.87 -25.93
N THR A 408 1.42 -17.96 -25.17
CA THR A 408 2.65 -18.61 -24.69
C THR A 408 3.68 -18.87 -25.80
N ILE A 409 3.25 -19.17 -27.02
CA ILE A 409 4.19 -19.42 -28.11
C ILE A 409 5.08 -18.21 -28.45
N PHE A 410 4.54 -16.99 -28.36
CA PHE A 410 5.32 -15.76 -28.59
C PHE A 410 6.24 -15.44 -27.40
N GLN A 411 5.85 -15.86 -26.19
CA GLN A 411 6.73 -15.82 -25.02
C GLN A 411 7.93 -16.76 -25.23
N MET A 412 7.71 -17.96 -25.77
CA MET A 412 8.79 -18.92 -26.04
C MET A 412 9.76 -18.44 -27.14
N GLN A 413 9.31 -17.62 -28.09
CA GLN A 413 10.19 -16.99 -29.08
C GLN A 413 11.27 -16.12 -28.44
N TRP A 414 10.93 -15.41 -27.37
CA TRP A 414 11.90 -14.62 -26.63
C TRP A 414 13.00 -15.50 -26.01
N ILE A 415 12.66 -16.66 -25.45
CA ILE A 415 13.65 -17.63 -24.93
C ILE A 415 14.58 -18.09 -26.06
N VAL A 416 14.01 -18.43 -27.23
CA VAL A 416 14.78 -18.82 -28.43
C VAL A 416 15.80 -17.73 -28.80
N GLU A 417 15.39 -16.46 -28.77
CA GLU A 417 16.26 -15.32 -29.05
C GLU A 417 17.35 -15.15 -27.98
N GLN A 418 17.00 -15.26 -26.70
CA GLN A 418 17.98 -15.12 -25.61
C GLN A 418 19.04 -16.22 -25.63
N VAL A 419 18.66 -17.46 -25.92
CA VAL A 419 19.61 -18.58 -26.05
C VAL A 419 20.57 -18.33 -27.23
N LYS A 420 20.07 -17.85 -28.37
CA LYS A 420 20.93 -17.48 -29.51
C LYS A 420 21.91 -16.37 -29.16
N LEU A 421 21.44 -15.32 -28.46
CA LEU A 421 22.29 -14.22 -28.01
C LEU A 421 23.36 -14.67 -27.01
N GLY A 422 23.04 -15.67 -26.19
CA GLY A 422 23.99 -16.34 -25.28
C GLY A 422 25.00 -17.27 -25.98
N GLY A 423 24.91 -17.44 -27.31
CA GLY A 423 25.77 -18.34 -28.09
C GLY A 423 25.34 -19.81 -28.06
N GLY A 424 24.16 -20.12 -27.51
CA GLY A 424 23.60 -21.46 -27.45
C GLY A 424 22.82 -21.87 -28.70
N LYS A 425 22.51 -23.16 -28.80
CA LYS A 425 21.57 -23.70 -29.81
C LYS A 425 20.19 -23.86 -29.15
N PRO A 426 19.19 -23.03 -29.48
CA PRO A 426 17.88 -23.11 -28.86
C PRO A 426 17.12 -24.37 -29.31
N LEU A 427 16.22 -24.83 -28.45
CA LEU A 427 15.14 -25.74 -28.85
C LEU A 427 14.15 -25.00 -29.77
N ASP A 428 13.26 -25.75 -30.42
CA ASP A 428 12.14 -25.14 -31.12
C ASP A 428 11.18 -24.46 -30.11
N GLN A 429 10.57 -23.36 -30.51
CA GLN A 429 9.61 -22.62 -29.67
C GLN A 429 8.45 -23.49 -29.16
N TRP A 430 8.04 -24.52 -29.92
CA TRP A 430 7.01 -25.47 -29.50
C TRP A 430 7.53 -26.44 -28.44
N GLU A 431 8.81 -26.81 -28.48
CA GLU A 431 9.44 -27.64 -27.44
C GLU A 431 9.54 -26.86 -26.12
N TYR A 432 9.91 -25.57 -26.18
CA TYR A 432 9.85 -24.70 -25.00
C TYR A 432 8.41 -24.55 -24.48
N LYS A 433 7.42 -24.40 -25.38
CA LYS A 433 6.00 -24.35 -24.99
C LYS A 433 5.58 -25.65 -24.32
N ASP A 434 5.96 -26.80 -24.86
CA ASP A 434 5.63 -28.11 -24.31
C ASP A 434 6.26 -28.28 -22.91
N GLY A 435 7.50 -27.82 -22.71
CA GLY A 435 8.19 -27.83 -21.42
C GLY A 435 7.52 -26.93 -20.37
N TYR A 436 7.25 -25.67 -20.72
CA TYR A 436 6.53 -24.74 -19.83
C TYR A 436 5.11 -25.23 -19.52
N ASN A 437 4.37 -25.68 -20.53
CA ASN A 437 3.02 -26.21 -20.35
C ASN A 437 3.03 -27.41 -19.39
N LYS A 438 4.06 -28.27 -19.44
CA LYS A 438 4.19 -29.38 -18.49
C LYS A 438 4.32 -28.87 -17.04
N ALA A 439 5.20 -27.90 -16.79
CA ALA A 439 5.39 -27.31 -15.46
C ALA A 439 4.12 -26.61 -14.95
N LEU A 440 3.46 -25.83 -15.82
CA LEU A 440 2.23 -25.13 -15.47
C LEU A 440 1.08 -26.10 -15.21
N LEU A 441 0.88 -27.08 -16.09
CA LEU A 441 -0.21 -28.04 -15.97
C LEU A 441 -0.06 -28.98 -14.77
N GLU A 442 1.16 -29.21 -14.28
CA GLU A 442 1.35 -29.97 -13.04
C GLU A 442 0.64 -29.28 -11.87
N VAL A 443 0.83 -27.98 -11.70
CA VAL A 443 0.17 -27.20 -10.65
C VAL A 443 -1.33 -27.05 -10.91
N VAL A 444 -1.71 -26.67 -12.14
CA VAL A 444 -3.10 -26.38 -12.49
C VAL A 444 -3.96 -27.65 -12.47
N ARG A 445 -3.47 -28.79 -12.97
CA ARG A 445 -4.22 -30.06 -12.92
C ARG A 445 -4.39 -30.55 -11.51
N THR A 446 -3.37 -30.43 -10.65
CA THR A 446 -3.53 -30.80 -9.23
C THR A 446 -4.66 -30.01 -8.57
N ARG A 447 -4.76 -28.70 -8.84
CA ARG A 447 -5.86 -27.86 -8.34
C ARG A 447 -7.20 -28.25 -8.95
N ALA A 448 -7.28 -28.38 -10.28
CA ALA A 448 -8.50 -28.74 -10.99
C ALA A 448 -9.04 -30.13 -10.59
N ASP A 449 -8.15 -31.13 -10.45
CA ASP A 449 -8.52 -32.47 -10.02
C ASP A 449 -8.96 -32.48 -8.55
N ALA A 450 -8.33 -31.68 -7.68
CA ALA A 450 -8.77 -31.52 -6.30
C ALA A 450 -10.17 -30.90 -6.20
N LEU A 451 -10.50 -29.92 -7.06
CA LEU A 451 -11.85 -29.36 -7.17
C LEU A 451 -12.86 -30.38 -7.67
N LEU A 452 -12.56 -31.11 -8.75
CA LEU A 452 -13.44 -32.15 -9.29
C LEU A 452 -13.68 -33.29 -8.30
N GLN A 453 -12.73 -33.53 -7.39
CA GLN A 453 -12.84 -34.51 -6.30
C GLN A 453 -13.51 -33.93 -5.03
N GLY A 454 -13.89 -32.65 -5.01
CA GLY A 454 -14.49 -31.99 -3.86
C GLY A 454 -13.54 -31.75 -2.67
N LYS A 455 -12.23 -31.83 -2.89
CA LYS A 455 -11.20 -31.55 -1.86
C LYS A 455 -10.97 -30.05 -1.65
N MET A 456 -11.34 -29.24 -2.64
CA MET A 456 -11.30 -27.78 -2.63
C MET A 456 -12.66 -27.25 -3.07
N LYS A 457 -12.96 -25.98 -2.78
CA LYS A 457 -14.22 -25.36 -3.22
C LYS A 457 -13.99 -24.53 -4.48
N PRO A 458 -14.84 -24.65 -5.51
CA PRO A 458 -14.77 -23.82 -6.72
C PRO A 458 -14.70 -22.32 -6.46
N ILE A 459 -15.38 -21.84 -5.41
CA ILE A 459 -15.40 -20.43 -5.05
C ILE A 459 -14.01 -19.88 -4.68
N ASP A 460 -13.11 -20.72 -4.20
CA ASP A 460 -11.74 -20.33 -3.80
C ASP A 460 -10.82 -20.13 -5.02
N PHE A 461 -11.30 -20.45 -6.22
CA PHE A 461 -10.56 -20.31 -7.49
C PHE A 461 -11.36 -19.55 -8.55
N ARG A 462 -12.37 -18.79 -8.13
CA ARG A 462 -13.16 -17.91 -9.00
C ARG A 462 -12.99 -16.47 -8.59
N VAL A 463 -12.93 -15.58 -9.58
CA VAL A 463 -13.09 -14.14 -9.31
C VAL A 463 -14.46 -13.94 -8.64
N PRO A 464 -14.56 -13.26 -7.48
CA PRO A 464 -15.82 -13.19 -6.73
C PRO A 464 -16.99 -12.62 -7.55
N GLY A 465 -18.17 -13.23 -7.42
CA GLY A 465 -19.40 -12.84 -8.13
C GLY A 465 -19.43 -13.12 -9.64
N SER A 466 -18.34 -13.63 -10.24
CA SER A 466 -18.21 -13.81 -11.69
C SER A 466 -19.28 -14.73 -12.26
N LYS A 467 -19.53 -15.86 -11.60
CA LYS A 467 -20.57 -16.83 -11.98
C LYS A 467 -21.96 -16.19 -11.96
N GLU A 468 -22.30 -15.52 -10.86
CA GLU A 468 -23.58 -14.85 -10.66
C GLU A 468 -23.80 -13.75 -11.70
N PHE A 469 -22.76 -12.98 -12.04
CA PHE A 469 -22.81 -11.98 -13.08
C PHE A 469 -23.12 -12.59 -14.45
N ILE A 470 -22.43 -13.67 -14.83
CA ILE A 470 -22.67 -14.37 -16.10
C ILE A 470 -24.10 -14.93 -16.14
N GLU A 471 -24.56 -15.58 -15.08
CA GLU A 471 -25.94 -16.07 -14.96
C GLU A 471 -26.97 -14.95 -15.17
N LYS A 472 -26.70 -13.75 -14.64
CA LYS A 472 -27.56 -12.58 -14.82
C LYS A 472 -27.53 -12.01 -16.24
N LEU A 473 -26.40 -12.09 -16.96
CA LEU A 473 -26.34 -11.75 -18.38
C LEU A 473 -27.19 -12.72 -19.20
N VAL A 474 -26.99 -14.03 -18.99
CA VAL A 474 -27.73 -15.09 -19.69
C VAL A 474 -29.24 -14.97 -19.44
N SER A 475 -29.67 -14.70 -18.19
CA SER A 475 -31.08 -14.49 -17.86
C SER A 475 -31.74 -13.30 -18.56
N ARG A 476 -30.93 -12.35 -19.05
CA ARG A 476 -31.38 -11.19 -19.84
C ARG A 476 -31.29 -11.42 -21.35
N GLY A 477 -30.95 -12.63 -21.78
CA GLY A 477 -30.81 -12.99 -23.18
C GLY A 477 -29.48 -12.58 -23.81
N ILE A 478 -28.48 -12.18 -23.01
CA ILE A 478 -27.13 -11.88 -23.50
C ILE A 478 -26.38 -13.20 -23.64
N LYS A 479 -25.93 -13.51 -24.85
CA LYS A 479 -25.15 -14.72 -25.13
C LYS A 479 -23.70 -14.55 -24.68
N CYS A 480 -23.18 -15.51 -23.93
CA CYS A 480 -21.83 -15.44 -23.37
C CYS A 480 -20.88 -16.43 -24.08
N TYR A 481 -19.66 -15.97 -24.35
CA TYR A 481 -18.60 -16.70 -25.06
C TYR A 481 -17.29 -16.60 -24.30
N ILE A 482 -16.44 -17.63 -24.38
CA ILE A 482 -15.07 -17.60 -23.83
C ILE A 482 -14.03 -17.60 -24.95
N ALA A 483 -12.99 -16.77 -24.79
CA ALA A 483 -11.75 -16.89 -25.54
C ALA A 483 -10.53 -16.80 -24.62
N SER A 484 -9.77 -17.89 -24.49
CA SER A 484 -8.52 -17.90 -23.72
C SER A 484 -7.32 -18.32 -24.57
N GLY A 485 -6.14 -17.84 -24.17
CA GLY A 485 -4.85 -18.23 -24.76
C GLY A 485 -4.39 -19.65 -24.39
N THR A 486 -5.10 -20.29 -23.46
CA THR A 486 -4.88 -21.66 -22.99
C THR A 486 -5.35 -22.69 -24.02
N ASP A 487 -4.74 -23.88 -24.06
CA ASP A 487 -5.14 -24.96 -24.97
C ASP A 487 -6.62 -25.39 -24.74
N ASP A 488 -7.35 -25.67 -25.83
CA ASP A 488 -8.81 -25.86 -25.83
C ASP A 488 -9.32 -26.96 -24.88
N ASP A 489 -8.58 -28.06 -24.76
CA ASP A 489 -8.95 -29.19 -23.89
C ASP A 489 -8.79 -28.86 -22.40
N ASP A 490 -7.84 -27.98 -22.05
CA ASP A 490 -7.59 -27.60 -20.66
C ASP A 490 -8.66 -26.61 -20.19
N ILE A 491 -9.04 -25.63 -21.01
CA ILE A 491 -10.15 -24.69 -20.69
C ILE A 491 -11.43 -25.45 -20.35
N LYS A 492 -11.81 -26.47 -21.12
CA LYS A 492 -13.03 -27.24 -20.86
C LYS A 492 -13.00 -27.95 -19.51
N LYS A 493 -11.85 -28.49 -19.10
CA LYS A 493 -11.68 -29.13 -17.80
C LYS A 493 -11.73 -28.10 -16.67
N GLU A 494 -11.07 -26.97 -16.86
CA GLU A 494 -11.03 -25.89 -15.87
C GLU A 494 -12.42 -25.27 -15.66
N MET A 495 -13.14 -24.98 -16.75
CA MET A 495 -14.53 -24.49 -16.69
C MET A 495 -15.43 -25.43 -15.89
N LYS A 496 -15.25 -26.75 -16.05
CA LYS A 496 -15.96 -27.76 -15.27
C LYS A 496 -15.54 -27.77 -13.81
N ALA A 497 -14.24 -27.65 -13.53
CA ALA A 497 -13.71 -27.63 -12.17
C ALA A 497 -14.22 -26.44 -11.35
N ILE A 498 -14.45 -25.29 -12.01
CA ILE A 498 -15.02 -24.09 -11.38
C ILE A 498 -16.53 -23.91 -11.61
N GLU A 499 -17.23 -24.92 -12.15
CA GLU A 499 -18.70 -24.96 -12.32
C GLU A 499 -19.31 -23.80 -13.13
N VAL A 500 -18.67 -23.44 -14.24
CA VAL A 500 -19.17 -22.38 -15.16
C VAL A 500 -19.42 -22.90 -16.57
N GLU A 501 -19.21 -24.20 -16.84
CA GLU A 501 -19.22 -24.73 -18.20
C GLU A 501 -20.57 -24.60 -18.92
N ASN A 502 -21.67 -24.64 -18.17
CA ASN A 502 -23.03 -24.60 -18.71
C ASN A 502 -23.56 -23.17 -18.91
N LEU A 503 -22.74 -22.15 -18.69
CA LEU A 503 -23.14 -20.74 -18.78
C LEU A 503 -22.76 -20.09 -20.12
N PHE A 504 -22.04 -20.80 -20.99
CA PHE A 504 -21.50 -20.27 -22.23
C PHE A 504 -22.04 -21.03 -23.45
N GLU A 505 -22.29 -20.30 -24.53
CA GLU A 505 -22.75 -20.85 -25.82
C GLU A 505 -21.62 -21.58 -26.56
N ASP A 506 -20.42 -21.01 -26.48
CA ASP A 506 -19.20 -21.57 -27.05
C ASP A 506 -17.99 -21.12 -26.23
N SER A 507 -16.95 -21.94 -26.23
CA SER A 507 -15.67 -21.64 -25.58
C SER A 507 -14.54 -22.06 -26.50
N LYS A 508 -13.53 -21.19 -26.64
CA LYS A 508 -12.40 -21.45 -27.52
C LYS A 508 -11.06 -21.18 -26.86
N GLY A 509 -10.20 -22.19 -26.90
CA GLY A 509 -8.78 -22.07 -26.57
C GLY A 509 -7.86 -21.92 -27.77
N ALA A 510 -6.57 -21.85 -27.49
CA ALA A 510 -5.52 -21.97 -28.49
C ALA A 510 -5.55 -23.36 -29.16
N PRO A 511 -5.59 -23.42 -30.51
CA PRO A 511 -5.51 -24.69 -31.21
C PRO A 511 -4.12 -25.32 -31.07
N TYR A 512 -4.07 -26.64 -30.92
CA TYR A 512 -2.83 -27.39 -30.76
C TYR A 512 -1.84 -27.10 -31.90
N ARG A 513 -0.62 -26.70 -31.53
CA ARG A 513 0.50 -26.36 -32.43
C ARG A 513 0.16 -25.36 -33.55
N LYS A 514 -0.65 -24.35 -33.23
CA LYS A 514 -0.95 -23.24 -34.15
C LYS A 514 -0.81 -21.88 -33.45
N ALA A 515 -0.01 -21.00 -34.05
CA ALA A 515 0.10 -19.60 -33.63
C ALA A 515 -1.08 -18.82 -34.21
N ALA A 516 -2.23 -18.89 -33.53
CA ALA A 516 -3.43 -18.14 -33.87
C ALA A 516 -3.94 -17.45 -32.60
N CYS A 517 -4.30 -16.16 -32.68
CA CYS A 517 -4.87 -15.43 -31.55
C CYS A 517 -6.31 -15.90 -31.31
N PRO A 518 -6.61 -16.69 -30.24
CA PRO A 518 -7.94 -17.26 -30.05
C PRO A 518 -8.97 -16.16 -29.78
N LYS A 519 -8.56 -15.11 -29.07
CA LYS A 519 -9.36 -13.91 -28.77
C LYS A 519 -9.84 -13.22 -30.04
N GLU A 520 -8.93 -12.97 -30.99
CA GLU A 520 -9.28 -12.35 -32.27
C GLU A 520 -10.14 -13.28 -33.14
N ALA A 521 -9.85 -14.58 -33.15
CA ALA A 521 -10.62 -15.54 -33.93
C ALA A 521 -12.07 -15.66 -33.44
N VAL A 522 -12.30 -15.74 -32.13
CA VAL A 522 -13.65 -15.76 -31.55
C VAL A 522 -14.35 -14.44 -31.82
N TYR A 523 -13.68 -13.31 -31.59
CA TYR A 523 -14.26 -12.00 -31.86
C TYR A 523 -14.66 -11.83 -33.34
N ARG A 524 -13.83 -12.32 -34.27
CA ARG A 524 -14.14 -12.33 -35.70
C ARG A 524 -15.35 -13.19 -36.02
N LYS A 525 -15.45 -14.38 -35.41
CA LYS A 525 -16.64 -15.25 -35.52
C LYS A 525 -17.91 -14.54 -35.06
N LEU A 526 -17.86 -13.76 -33.96
CA LEU A 526 -19.01 -13.01 -33.48
C LEU A 526 -19.52 -12.01 -34.54
N ILE A 527 -18.61 -11.33 -35.24
CA ILE A 527 -18.97 -10.32 -36.24
C ILE A 527 -19.35 -10.97 -37.58
N GLU A 528 -18.49 -11.84 -38.12
CA GLU A 528 -18.61 -12.34 -39.49
C GLU A 528 -19.61 -13.48 -39.63
N GLU A 529 -19.63 -14.43 -38.67
CA GLU A 529 -20.51 -15.61 -38.74
C GLU A 529 -21.83 -15.38 -38.00
N LEU A 530 -21.78 -14.75 -36.83
CA LEU A 530 -22.95 -14.53 -35.98
C LEU A 530 -23.59 -13.15 -36.17
N SER A 531 -23.01 -12.29 -37.03
CA SER A 531 -23.57 -10.99 -37.44
C SER A 531 -23.83 -10.00 -36.30
N TYR A 532 -23.10 -10.09 -35.18
CA TYR A 532 -23.15 -9.06 -34.14
C TYR A 532 -22.46 -7.77 -34.61
N LYS A 533 -23.03 -6.63 -34.27
CA LYS A 533 -22.35 -5.34 -34.43
C LYS A 533 -21.41 -5.11 -33.26
N PRO A 534 -20.29 -4.40 -33.43
CA PRO A 534 -19.36 -4.17 -32.32
C PRO A 534 -20.00 -3.50 -31.09
N ASN A 535 -20.91 -2.55 -31.30
CA ASN A 535 -21.64 -1.89 -30.21
C ASN A 535 -22.65 -2.79 -29.47
N GLU A 536 -22.84 -4.04 -29.91
CA GLU A 536 -23.64 -5.07 -29.27
C GLU A 536 -22.79 -6.06 -28.45
N ILE A 537 -21.46 -5.91 -28.47
CA ILE A 537 -20.52 -6.82 -27.82
C ILE A 537 -19.91 -6.14 -26.59
N LEU A 538 -19.97 -6.84 -25.45
CA LEU A 538 -19.20 -6.56 -24.25
C LEU A 538 -17.96 -7.45 -24.23
N VAL A 539 -16.76 -6.88 -24.11
CA VAL A 539 -15.52 -7.64 -23.93
C VAL A 539 -15.05 -7.49 -22.48
N VAL A 540 -14.87 -8.60 -21.78
CA VAL A 540 -14.49 -8.65 -20.37
C VAL A 540 -13.14 -9.34 -20.23
N GLY A 541 -12.19 -8.74 -19.53
CA GLY A 541 -10.90 -9.39 -19.28
C GLY A 541 -9.94 -8.65 -18.35
N ASP A 542 -8.89 -9.34 -17.94
CA ASP A 542 -7.89 -8.88 -16.97
C ASP A 542 -6.59 -8.34 -17.63
N GLY A 543 -6.48 -8.51 -18.94
CA GLY A 543 -5.34 -8.25 -19.79
C GLY A 543 -5.56 -7.15 -20.84
N LYS A 544 -4.45 -6.57 -21.30
CA LYS A 544 -4.46 -5.51 -22.33
C LYS A 544 -4.95 -5.99 -23.70
N VAL A 545 -4.84 -7.29 -23.99
CA VAL A 545 -5.04 -7.84 -25.35
C VAL A 545 -6.52 -7.78 -25.72
N GLU A 546 -7.38 -8.33 -24.88
CA GLU A 546 -8.83 -8.35 -25.07
C GLU A 546 -9.46 -6.96 -24.90
N ILE A 547 -8.97 -6.14 -23.97
CA ILE A 547 -9.45 -4.76 -23.84
C ILE A 547 -9.12 -3.96 -25.10
N ASN A 548 -7.89 -4.04 -25.62
CA ASN A 548 -7.54 -3.37 -26.87
C ASN A 548 -8.34 -3.93 -28.05
N LEU A 549 -8.57 -5.25 -28.11
CA LEU A 549 -9.39 -5.88 -29.14
C LEU A 549 -10.81 -5.30 -29.15
N GLY A 550 -11.46 -5.23 -27.99
CA GLY A 550 -12.80 -4.62 -27.88
C GLY A 550 -12.80 -3.14 -28.26
N VAL A 551 -11.91 -2.34 -27.66
CA VAL A 551 -11.86 -0.89 -27.90
C VAL A 551 -11.55 -0.56 -29.36
N ASN A 552 -10.57 -1.23 -29.98
CA ASN A 552 -10.18 -0.95 -31.37
C ASN A 552 -11.27 -1.29 -32.39
N ASN A 553 -12.19 -2.18 -32.03
CA ASN A 553 -13.31 -2.57 -32.89
C ASN A 553 -14.61 -1.84 -32.52
N GLY A 554 -14.62 -0.99 -31.50
CA GLY A 554 -15.82 -0.25 -31.08
C GLY A 554 -16.80 -1.05 -30.21
N SER A 555 -16.29 -2.00 -29.42
CA SER A 555 -17.05 -2.75 -28.40
C SER A 555 -16.92 -2.14 -27.01
N LEU A 556 -17.91 -2.39 -26.15
CA LEU A 556 -17.84 -2.01 -24.74
C LEU A 556 -16.84 -2.91 -24.02
N THR A 557 -16.04 -2.37 -23.11
CA THR A 557 -14.98 -3.15 -22.44
C THR A 557 -14.98 -2.99 -20.93
N LEU A 558 -14.91 -4.11 -20.21
CA LEU A 558 -14.86 -4.19 -18.76
C LEU A 558 -13.57 -4.88 -18.31
N GLY A 559 -12.67 -4.12 -17.70
CA GLY A 559 -11.42 -4.62 -17.14
C GLY A 559 -11.60 -5.25 -15.76
N VAL A 560 -10.98 -6.40 -15.50
CA VAL A 560 -10.97 -7.06 -14.20
C VAL A 560 -9.61 -6.86 -13.53
N ALA A 561 -9.57 -6.16 -12.41
CA ALA A 561 -8.35 -5.84 -11.67
C ALA A 561 -8.28 -6.57 -10.31
N CYS A 562 -8.79 -7.80 -10.26
CA CYS A 562 -8.78 -8.62 -9.04
C CYS A 562 -7.34 -8.99 -8.63
N ASP A 563 -7.05 -8.92 -7.32
CA ASP A 563 -5.89 -9.60 -6.74
C ASP A 563 -6.18 -11.12 -6.69
N GLU A 564 -5.51 -11.87 -7.55
CA GLU A 564 -5.76 -13.30 -7.75
C GLU A 564 -5.34 -14.18 -6.56
N TYR A 565 -4.50 -13.67 -5.66
CA TYR A 565 -4.00 -14.44 -4.51
C TYR A 565 -4.95 -14.36 -3.32
N SER A 566 -5.37 -13.14 -2.97
CA SER A 566 -6.30 -12.92 -1.85
C SER A 566 -7.76 -13.08 -2.26
N LEU A 567 -8.07 -12.97 -3.57
CA LEU A 567 -9.42 -12.75 -4.10
C LEU A 567 -10.14 -11.56 -3.46
N GLN A 568 -9.37 -10.66 -2.87
CA GLN A 568 -9.83 -9.49 -2.14
C GLN A 568 -8.92 -8.31 -2.45
N GLY A 569 -9.51 -7.18 -2.79
CA GLY A 569 -8.75 -5.98 -3.10
C GLY A 569 -8.30 -5.96 -4.56
N ILE A 570 -7.60 -4.89 -4.90
CA ILE A 570 -7.31 -4.52 -6.28
C ILE A 570 -5.82 -4.67 -6.59
N ASP A 571 -5.52 -5.32 -7.71
CA ASP A 571 -4.20 -5.25 -8.32
C ASP A 571 -4.06 -3.92 -9.07
N LEU A 572 -3.31 -2.99 -8.46
CA LEU A 572 -3.09 -1.65 -9.00
C LEU A 572 -2.27 -1.65 -10.30
N LYS A 573 -1.35 -2.61 -10.47
CA LYS A 573 -0.56 -2.73 -11.71
C LYS A 573 -1.43 -3.22 -12.85
N LYS A 574 -2.25 -4.24 -12.59
CA LYS A 574 -3.25 -4.77 -13.53
C LYS A 574 -4.25 -3.67 -13.91
N ARG A 575 -4.78 -2.94 -12.94
CA ARG A 575 -5.65 -1.77 -13.17
C ARG A 575 -5.00 -0.75 -14.09
N ASP A 576 -3.79 -0.30 -13.78
CA ASP A 576 -3.11 0.74 -14.56
C ASP A 576 -2.83 0.30 -16.01
N ARG A 577 -2.56 -0.99 -16.22
CA ARG A 577 -2.46 -1.59 -17.56
C ARG A 577 -3.79 -1.54 -18.31
N LEU A 578 -4.91 -1.85 -17.66
CA LEU A 578 -6.25 -1.82 -18.24
C LEU A 578 -6.71 -0.39 -18.58
N VAL A 579 -6.39 0.58 -17.71
CA VAL A 579 -6.61 2.01 -17.97
C VAL A 579 -5.84 2.45 -19.22
N LYS A 580 -4.55 2.09 -19.32
CA LYS A 580 -3.72 2.39 -20.51
C LYS A 580 -4.25 1.75 -21.79
N ALA A 581 -4.89 0.58 -21.69
CA ALA A 581 -5.59 -0.08 -22.80
C ALA A 581 -6.94 0.57 -23.15
N ARG A 582 -7.33 1.67 -22.47
CA ARG A 582 -8.58 2.42 -22.67
C ARG A 582 -9.84 1.64 -22.32
N ALA A 583 -9.80 0.81 -21.27
CA ALA A 583 -11.00 0.15 -20.75
C ALA A 583 -12.15 1.16 -20.49
N HIS A 584 -13.39 0.78 -20.78
CA HIS A 584 -14.56 1.64 -20.53
C HIS A 584 -15.00 1.61 -19.07
N GLY A 585 -14.88 0.44 -18.43
CA GLY A 585 -15.07 0.27 -16.99
C GLY A 585 -14.02 -0.67 -16.39
N ILE A 586 -13.76 -0.57 -15.10
CA ILE A 586 -12.91 -1.49 -14.33
C ILE A 586 -13.64 -1.95 -13.08
N VAL A 587 -13.52 -3.23 -12.78
CA VAL A 587 -14.02 -3.84 -11.54
C VAL A 587 -12.90 -4.52 -10.79
N MET A 588 -13.04 -4.60 -9.47
CA MET A 588 -12.21 -5.47 -8.64
C MET A 588 -12.73 -6.91 -8.71
N ASP A 589 -14.05 -7.05 -8.60
CA ASP A 589 -14.78 -8.31 -8.66
C ASP A 589 -16.18 -8.05 -9.26
N PHE A 590 -17.02 -9.07 -9.34
CA PHE A 590 -18.37 -8.96 -9.91
C PHE A 590 -19.48 -8.97 -8.84
N ASN A 591 -19.16 -8.72 -7.56
CA ASN A 591 -20.15 -8.75 -6.48
C ASN A 591 -21.23 -7.66 -6.64
N ASP A 592 -20.88 -6.50 -7.22
CA ASP A 592 -21.85 -5.48 -7.64
C ASP A 592 -22.25 -5.61 -9.11
N TYR A 593 -22.72 -6.81 -9.48
CA TYR A 593 -23.24 -7.05 -10.82
C TYR A 593 -24.38 -6.10 -11.19
N ASN A 594 -25.18 -5.61 -10.23
CA ASN A 594 -26.28 -4.69 -10.51
C ASN A 594 -25.78 -3.36 -11.10
N SER A 595 -24.79 -2.72 -10.47
CA SER A 595 -24.21 -1.48 -11.02
C SER A 595 -23.53 -1.71 -12.38
N ILE A 596 -22.90 -2.88 -12.57
CA ILE A 596 -22.29 -3.25 -13.86
C ILE A 596 -23.39 -3.37 -14.94
N LEU A 597 -24.51 -4.04 -14.62
CA LEU A 597 -25.63 -4.24 -15.54
C LEU A 597 -26.36 -2.94 -15.88
N GLU A 598 -26.58 -2.06 -14.89
CA GLU A 598 -27.11 -0.72 -15.14
C GLU A 598 -26.19 0.05 -16.09
N TRP A 599 -24.87 -0.01 -15.86
CA TRP A 599 -23.90 0.60 -16.74
C TRP A 599 -23.85 0.00 -18.15
N ILE A 600 -24.09 -1.30 -18.30
CA ILE A 600 -24.17 -1.96 -19.61
C ILE A 600 -25.40 -1.43 -20.39
N ASN A 601 -26.52 -1.20 -19.72
CA ASN A 601 -27.80 -0.88 -20.36
C ASN A 601 -27.98 0.59 -20.76
N GLY A 602 -27.26 1.53 -20.14
CA GLY A 602 -27.42 2.95 -20.41
C GLY A 602 -27.67 3.73 -19.15
#